data_AF-I2NHY8-F1
#
_entry.id   AF-I2NHY8-F1
#
_cell.length_a   1.000
_cell.length_b   1.000
_cell.length_c   1.000
_cell.angle_alpha   90.00
_cell.angle_beta   90.00
_cell.angle_gamma   90.00
#
_symmetry.space_group_name_H-M   'P 1'
#
loop_
_entity.id
_entity.type
_entity.pdbx_description
1 polymer ?
#
loop_
_entity_poly.entity_id
_entity_poly.type
_entity_poly.pdbx_seq_one_letter_code
_entity_poly.pdbx_strand_id
1 'polypeptide(L)'
;MFGGMIQTTFAATIDVSPTDNLPEVIARAQAGDTLKLASGTYKTKLLIDKPITIEGPADRSAKIEGDRTGRTIAVIAPDVTLRNLTVTRSGMSLPAMDAGIYLEETAPRALIEHNNILDNSVGVYIHGSAESMVRENKIVGDSTLRVNERGNGVTVWNAPGAQVVSNDISKGRDGIFSNTSKNNTYKNNRFSDLRFAVHYMYTNDSEVSDNISVGNNMGYVLMFSDRLKVHGNIAVGSRDQGIMLNYVNYSEINDNIINKAGKCVFAYNANYNKIVANHFENCEIGIHFTAAIEGTTLSDNAFLSNESQVKYVSTRFLDWGEGGRGNYWSDNSAFDLDGDGFGDSAYRPNGIIDQIIWRAPVSRLLMNSPAISIVKWAQSQFPAILPGGVIDSKPLMKAGSNKTTTKYEAMKEQLLQEAKTHQSEWSDAENGSLN
;
A
#
# COMPACT_ATOMS: atom_id res chain seq x y z
N MET A 1 -23.77 -26.31 -53.38
CA MET A 1 -22.69 -26.24 -52.37
C MET A 1 -22.39 -24.77 -52.14
N PHE A 2 -22.90 -24.20 -51.04
CA PHE A 2 -22.52 -22.86 -50.61
C PHE A 2 -21.14 -22.96 -49.96
N GLY A 3 -20.11 -22.47 -50.67
CA GLY A 3 -18.78 -22.32 -50.12
C GLY A 3 -18.78 -21.18 -49.10
N GLY A 4 -18.82 -21.53 -47.82
CA GLY A 4 -18.57 -20.57 -46.75
C GLY A 4 -17.12 -20.12 -46.84
N MET A 5 -16.89 -18.87 -47.26
CA MET A 5 -15.62 -18.21 -47.07
C MET A 5 -15.40 -18.07 -45.57
N ILE A 6 -14.44 -18.83 -45.03
CA ILE A 6 -13.85 -18.53 -43.73
C ILE A 6 -13.01 -17.28 -43.96
N GLN A 7 -13.56 -16.10 -43.65
CA GLN A 7 -12.77 -14.88 -43.54
C GLN A 7 -11.88 -15.00 -42.31
N THR A 8 -10.63 -15.39 -42.53
CA THR A 8 -9.56 -15.18 -41.55
C THR A 8 -9.26 -13.69 -41.50
N THR A 9 -9.88 -12.97 -40.56
CA THR A 9 -9.54 -11.56 -40.30
C THR A 9 -8.19 -11.52 -39.60
N PHE A 10 -7.16 -11.06 -40.31
CA PHE A 10 -5.87 -10.72 -39.71
C PHE A 10 -6.00 -9.34 -39.05
N ALA A 11 -5.49 -9.22 -37.83
CA ALA A 11 -5.35 -7.93 -37.15
C ALA A 11 -4.54 -6.95 -38.02
N ALA A 12 -5.13 -5.81 -38.37
CA ALA A 12 -4.46 -4.78 -39.15
C ALA A 12 -3.67 -3.83 -38.24
N THR A 13 -2.59 -3.25 -38.77
CA THR A 13 -1.94 -2.08 -38.18
C THR A 13 -2.38 -0.84 -38.94
N ILE A 14 -2.96 0.12 -38.23
CA ILE A 14 -3.48 1.38 -38.79
C ILE A 14 -2.62 2.51 -38.22
N ASP A 15 -1.86 3.18 -39.08
CA ASP A 15 -1.11 4.38 -38.70
C ASP A 15 -2.07 5.57 -38.58
N VAL A 16 -1.96 6.31 -37.48
CA VAL A 16 -2.81 7.46 -37.16
C VAL A 16 -1.93 8.67 -36.90
N SER A 17 -2.21 9.78 -37.58
CA SER A 17 -1.57 11.07 -37.37
C SER A 17 -2.40 11.94 -36.42
N PRO A 18 -1.80 12.94 -35.73
CA PRO A 18 -2.54 13.88 -34.89
C PRO A 18 -3.60 14.72 -35.63
N THR A 19 -3.53 14.79 -36.96
CA THR A 19 -4.52 15.47 -37.81
C THR A 19 -5.72 14.58 -38.16
N ASP A 20 -5.63 13.27 -37.94
CA ASP A 20 -6.73 12.35 -38.18
C ASP A 20 -7.80 12.45 -37.08
N ASN A 21 -9.04 12.16 -37.46
CA ASN A 21 -10.13 12.02 -36.50
C ASN A 21 -10.05 10.64 -35.83
N LEU A 22 -9.28 10.55 -34.74
CA LEU A 22 -9.05 9.29 -34.01
C LEU A 22 -10.35 8.54 -33.61
N PRO A 23 -11.42 9.21 -33.11
CA PRO A 23 -12.72 8.56 -32.93
C PRO A 23 -13.28 7.87 -34.18
N GLU A 24 -13.17 8.48 -35.35
CA GLU A 24 -13.60 7.84 -36.61
C GLU A 24 -12.72 6.66 -36.99
N VAL A 25 -11.42 6.73 -36.71
CA VAL A 25 -10.50 5.61 -36.95
C VAL A 25 -10.90 4.42 -36.08
N ILE A 26 -11.18 4.63 -34.78
CA ILE A 26 -11.69 3.59 -33.87
C ILE A 26 -13.02 3.03 -34.37
N ALA A 27 -13.92 3.88 -34.86
CA ALA A 27 -15.22 3.44 -35.39
C ALA A 27 -15.06 2.51 -36.61
N ARG A 28 -14.02 2.70 -37.44
CA ARG A 28 -13.73 1.87 -38.61
C ARG A 28 -12.85 0.66 -38.33
N ALA A 29 -12.07 0.69 -37.25
CA ALA A 29 -11.21 -0.42 -36.83
C ALA A 29 -12.03 -1.68 -36.53
N GLN A 30 -11.42 -2.84 -36.79
CA GLN A 30 -11.94 -4.16 -36.50
C GLN A 30 -11.37 -4.68 -35.18
N ALA A 31 -12.05 -5.67 -34.59
CA ALA A 31 -11.55 -6.40 -33.43
C ALA A 31 -10.17 -7.00 -33.74
N GLY A 32 -9.21 -6.79 -32.85
CA GLY A 32 -7.82 -7.22 -32.97
C GLY A 32 -6.88 -6.18 -33.57
N ASP A 33 -7.39 -5.11 -34.20
CA ASP A 33 -6.54 -4.10 -34.84
C ASP A 33 -5.64 -3.34 -33.84
N THR A 34 -4.51 -2.88 -34.36
CA THR A 34 -3.58 -1.98 -33.65
C THR A 34 -3.57 -0.62 -34.31
N LEU A 35 -3.93 0.42 -33.56
CA LEU A 35 -3.85 1.82 -33.97
C LEU A 35 -2.52 2.37 -33.48
N LYS A 36 -1.59 2.64 -34.41
CA LYS A 36 -0.28 3.22 -34.12
C LYS A 36 -0.33 4.73 -34.26
N LEU A 37 -0.29 5.42 -33.14
CA LEU A 37 -0.35 6.88 -33.09
C LEU A 37 1.05 7.46 -33.31
N ALA A 38 1.17 8.36 -34.27
CA ALA A 38 2.35 9.22 -34.40
C ALA A 38 2.40 10.23 -33.24
N SER A 39 3.60 10.74 -32.96
CA SER A 39 3.84 11.81 -31.98
C SER A 39 2.93 13.01 -32.24
N GLY A 40 2.36 13.58 -31.18
CA GLY A 40 1.54 14.79 -31.24
C GLY A 40 0.32 14.72 -30.32
N THR A 41 -0.50 15.76 -30.37
CA THR A 41 -1.66 15.92 -29.47
C THR A 41 -2.97 15.64 -30.20
N TYR A 42 -3.70 14.65 -29.71
CA TYR A 42 -5.04 14.26 -30.13
C TYR A 42 -6.03 14.87 -29.14
N LYS A 43 -6.62 16.01 -29.50
CA LYS A 43 -7.60 16.72 -28.66
C LYS A 43 -8.97 16.08 -28.78
N THR A 44 -9.22 15.04 -28.00
CA THR A 44 -10.43 14.24 -28.12
C THR A 44 -10.69 13.42 -26.86
N LYS A 45 -11.90 12.90 -26.75
CA LYS A 45 -12.26 11.84 -25.80
C LYS A 45 -12.53 10.56 -26.57
N LEU A 46 -12.11 9.43 -26.01
CA LEU A 46 -12.21 8.14 -26.67
C LEU A 46 -13.22 7.25 -25.96
N LEU A 47 -14.09 6.61 -26.75
CA LEU A 47 -14.89 5.47 -26.33
C LEU A 47 -14.38 4.26 -27.11
N ILE A 48 -13.87 3.25 -26.41
CA ILE A 48 -13.31 2.05 -27.01
C ILE A 48 -14.28 0.89 -26.76
N ASP A 49 -14.97 0.51 -27.84
CA ASP A 49 -16.06 -0.48 -27.86
C ASP A 49 -15.71 -1.77 -28.59
N LYS A 50 -14.43 -1.95 -28.93
CA LYS A 50 -13.88 -3.15 -29.58
C LYS A 50 -12.55 -3.55 -28.94
N PRO A 51 -12.19 -4.84 -28.97
CA PRO A 51 -10.90 -5.33 -28.47
C PRO A 51 -9.78 -4.89 -29.41
N ILE A 52 -9.21 -3.71 -29.19
CA ILE A 52 -8.14 -3.13 -30.02
C ILE A 52 -6.94 -2.73 -29.16
N THR A 53 -5.79 -2.58 -29.82
CA THR A 53 -4.61 -1.94 -29.22
C THR A 53 -4.51 -0.50 -29.71
N ILE A 54 -4.30 0.45 -28.79
CA ILE A 54 -3.86 1.81 -29.12
C ILE A 54 -2.44 1.98 -28.59
N GLU A 55 -1.51 2.24 -29.50
CA GLU A 55 -0.08 2.29 -29.21
C GLU A 55 0.51 3.62 -29.68
N GLY A 56 1.16 4.35 -28.77
CA GLY A 56 1.98 5.51 -29.10
C GLY A 56 3.46 5.17 -29.29
N PRO A 57 4.29 6.16 -29.63
CA PRO A 57 5.73 5.98 -29.74
C PRO A 57 6.34 5.69 -28.36
N ALA A 58 7.47 4.97 -28.30
CA ALA A 58 8.08 4.51 -27.03
C ALA A 58 8.42 5.63 -26.03
N ASP A 59 8.61 6.87 -26.50
CA ASP A 59 8.83 8.06 -25.69
C ASP A 59 7.54 8.68 -25.11
N ARG A 60 6.38 8.06 -25.40
CA ARG A 60 5.03 8.46 -24.94
C ARG A 60 4.59 9.83 -25.47
N SER A 61 5.12 10.24 -26.62
CA SER A 61 4.84 11.54 -27.25
C SER A 61 3.48 11.64 -27.96
N ALA A 62 2.69 10.56 -28.04
CA ALA A 62 1.29 10.60 -28.45
C ALA A 62 0.40 10.97 -27.24
N LYS A 63 -0.13 12.20 -27.24
CA LYS A 63 -0.92 12.76 -26.14
C LYS A 63 -2.40 12.75 -26.45
N ILE A 64 -3.19 11.94 -25.74
CA ILE A 64 -4.66 12.02 -25.74
C ILE A 64 -5.07 13.07 -24.71
N GLU A 65 -5.59 14.19 -25.20
CA GLU A 65 -5.93 15.36 -24.40
C GLU A 65 -7.45 15.55 -24.35
N GLY A 66 -8.04 15.27 -23.18
CA GLY A 66 -9.45 15.54 -22.91
C GLY A 66 -9.76 17.04 -22.81
N ASP A 67 -11.04 17.35 -22.68
CA ASP A 67 -11.57 18.72 -22.65
C ASP A 67 -11.78 19.26 -21.23
N ARG A 68 -11.25 18.58 -20.20
CA ARG A 68 -11.54 18.83 -18.77
C ARG A 68 -12.99 18.54 -18.38
N THR A 69 -13.66 17.63 -19.09
CA THR A 69 -14.99 17.11 -18.73
C THR A 69 -15.03 15.59 -18.89
N GLY A 70 -15.68 14.89 -17.95
CA GLY A 70 -15.90 13.45 -18.07
C GLY A 70 -14.60 12.62 -18.07
N ARG A 71 -14.65 11.49 -18.76
CA ARG A 71 -13.54 10.54 -18.92
C ARG A 71 -12.75 10.86 -20.19
N THR A 72 -11.42 10.92 -20.13
CA THR A 72 -10.61 11.13 -21.34
C THR A 72 -10.64 9.89 -22.25
N ILE A 73 -10.47 8.70 -21.66
CA ILE A 73 -10.64 7.42 -22.35
C ILE A 73 -11.59 6.56 -21.54
N ALA A 74 -12.69 6.11 -22.16
CA ALA A 74 -13.61 5.13 -21.63
C ALA A 74 -13.48 3.82 -22.42
N VAL A 75 -13.25 2.72 -21.71
CA VAL A 75 -13.11 1.37 -22.28
C VAL A 75 -14.32 0.54 -21.84
N ILE A 76 -15.08 0.05 -22.81
CA ILE A 76 -16.29 -0.76 -22.59
C ILE A 76 -16.22 -2.13 -23.27
N ALA A 77 -15.08 -2.46 -23.90
CA ALA A 77 -14.82 -3.74 -24.55
C ALA A 77 -13.70 -4.52 -23.85
N PRO A 78 -13.74 -5.86 -23.90
CA PRO A 78 -12.71 -6.69 -23.30
C PRO A 78 -11.39 -6.59 -24.08
N ASP A 79 -10.31 -7.06 -23.47
CA ASP A 79 -9.02 -7.31 -24.15
C ASP A 79 -8.43 -6.08 -24.88
N VAL A 80 -8.79 -4.87 -24.43
CA VAL A 80 -8.24 -3.61 -24.94
C VAL A 80 -6.87 -3.35 -24.35
N THR A 81 -5.91 -2.96 -25.18
CA THR A 81 -4.58 -2.55 -24.72
C THR A 81 -4.32 -1.08 -25.02
N LEU A 82 -3.94 -0.30 -24.00
CA LEU A 82 -3.49 1.08 -24.14
C LEU A 82 -2.03 1.16 -23.72
N ARG A 83 -1.12 1.47 -24.66
CA ARG A 83 0.31 1.50 -24.37
C ARG A 83 1.08 2.66 -24.97
N ASN A 84 2.12 3.09 -24.27
CA ASN A 84 3.03 4.15 -24.71
C ASN A 84 2.32 5.48 -25.03
N LEU A 85 1.29 5.84 -24.27
CA LEU A 85 0.52 7.07 -24.43
C LEU A 85 0.79 8.07 -23.31
N THR A 86 0.54 9.35 -23.58
CA THR A 86 0.26 10.34 -22.55
C THR A 86 -1.24 10.62 -22.49
N VAL A 87 -1.90 10.45 -21.35
CA VAL A 87 -3.34 10.68 -21.17
C VAL A 87 -3.58 11.77 -20.14
N THR A 88 -4.37 12.79 -20.51
CA THR A 88 -4.55 13.98 -19.66
C THR A 88 -5.92 14.64 -19.77
N ARG A 89 -6.20 15.58 -18.86
CA ARG A 89 -7.33 16.51 -18.89
C ARG A 89 -8.69 15.81 -18.87
N SER A 90 -8.85 14.80 -18.03
CA SER A 90 -10.19 14.36 -17.61
C SER A 90 -10.94 15.50 -16.92
N GLY A 91 -12.26 15.33 -16.72
CA GLY A 91 -12.99 16.14 -15.75
C GLY A 91 -12.47 15.95 -14.33
N MET A 92 -13.02 16.72 -13.39
CA MET A 92 -12.58 16.77 -11.99
C MET A 92 -13.62 16.27 -10.98
N SER A 93 -14.74 15.73 -11.45
CA SER A 93 -15.85 15.28 -10.58
C SER A 93 -15.59 13.87 -10.06
N LEU A 94 -15.20 13.78 -8.77
CA LEU A 94 -15.10 12.49 -8.07
C LEU A 94 -16.45 11.74 -8.03
N PRO A 95 -17.60 12.38 -7.77
CA PRO A 95 -18.90 11.70 -7.80
C PRO A 95 -19.30 11.20 -9.19
N ALA A 96 -18.92 11.89 -10.27
CA ALA A 96 -19.18 11.44 -11.65
C ALA A 96 -18.18 10.36 -12.12
N MET A 97 -17.20 10.02 -11.29
CA MET A 97 -16.13 9.07 -11.62
C MET A 97 -15.34 9.53 -12.86
N ASP A 98 -15.06 10.82 -12.95
CA ASP A 98 -14.15 11.34 -13.97
C ASP A 98 -12.77 10.68 -13.80
N ALA A 99 -12.12 10.31 -14.90
CA ALA A 99 -10.82 9.66 -14.89
C ALA A 99 -10.07 9.87 -16.22
N GLY A 100 -8.75 9.78 -16.18
CA GLY A 100 -7.93 9.72 -17.39
C GLY A 100 -8.27 8.49 -18.22
N ILE A 101 -8.27 7.32 -17.58
CA ILE A 101 -8.68 6.05 -18.18
C ILE A 101 -9.73 5.40 -17.28
N TYR A 102 -10.90 5.12 -17.82
CA TYR A 102 -11.98 4.44 -17.12
C TYR A 102 -12.26 3.09 -17.79
N LEU A 103 -12.25 2.01 -17.02
CA LEU A 103 -12.56 0.65 -17.45
C LEU A 103 -13.91 0.24 -16.85
N GLU A 104 -14.89 0.00 -17.71
CA GLU A 104 -16.23 -0.43 -17.32
C GLU A 104 -16.27 -1.94 -17.03
N GLU A 105 -17.32 -2.41 -16.36
CA GLU A 105 -17.49 -3.82 -16.00
C GLU A 105 -17.43 -4.76 -17.22
N THR A 106 -17.88 -4.27 -18.38
CA THR A 106 -17.86 -4.98 -19.66
C THR A 106 -16.49 -5.05 -20.33
N ALA A 107 -15.45 -4.49 -19.71
CA ALA A 107 -14.08 -4.42 -20.24
C ALA A 107 -13.09 -5.30 -19.45
N PRO A 108 -13.32 -6.61 -19.27
CA PRO A 108 -12.37 -7.47 -18.57
C PRO A 108 -11.06 -7.61 -19.35
N ARG A 109 -9.98 -7.93 -18.63
CA ARG A 109 -8.64 -8.20 -19.17
C ARG A 109 -8.06 -7.02 -19.96
N ALA A 110 -8.48 -5.79 -19.66
CA ALA A 110 -7.86 -4.61 -20.24
C ALA A 110 -6.41 -4.46 -19.73
N LEU A 111 -5.51 -4.03 -20.61
CA LEU A 111 -4.09 -3.85 -20.31
C LEU A 111 -3.70 -2.38 -20.51
N ILE A 112 -3.40 -1.70 -19.41
CA ILE A 112 -2.98 -0.30 -19.39
C ILE A 112 -1.50 -0.28 -19.01
N GLU A 113 -0.62 -0.09 -20.00
CA GLU A 113 0.82 -0.27 -19.79
C GLU A 113 1.73 0.83 -20.35
N HIS A 114 2.83 1.13 -19.66
CA HIS A 114 3.85 2.06 -20.14
C HIS A 114 3.32 3.47 -20.50
N ASN A 115 2.26 3.94 -19.83
CA ASN A 115 1.68 5.25 -20.09
C ASN A 115 2.17 6.33 -19.12
N ASN A 116 2.09 7.59 -19.55
CA ASN A 116 2.11 8.76 -18.68
C ASN A 116 0.65 9.22 -18.45
N ILE A 117 0.13 9.07 -17.25
CA ILE A 117 -1.25 9.44 -16.90
C ILE A 117 -1.18 10.65 -15.96
N LEU A 118 -1.43 11.83 -16.52
CA LEU A 118 -1.05 13.11 -15.91
C LEU A 118 -2.24 14.07 -15.90
N ASP A 119 -2.38 14.86 -14.83
CA ASP A 119 -3.36 15.96 -14.79
C ASP A 119 -4.80 15.47 -15.09
N ASN A 120 -5.23 14.48 -14.31
CA ASN A 120 -6.58 13.91 -14.29
C ASN A 120 -7.11 13.93 -12.85
N SER A 121 -8.43 13.77 -12.66
CA SER A 121 -9.01 13.52 -11.32
C SER A 121 -8.46 12.21 -10.75
N VAL A 122 -8.90 11.10 -11.32
CA VAL A 122 -8.40 9.74 -11.07
C VAL A 122 -7.54 9.35 -12.27
N GLY A 123 -6.38 8.73 -12.02
CA GLY A 123 -5.51 8.26 -13.11
C GLY A 123 -6.20 7.14 -13.91
N VAL A 124 -6.35 5.98 -13.27
CA VAL A 124 -7.08 4.83 -13.82
C VAL A 124 -8.21 4.42 -12.87
N TYR A 125 -9.42 4.29 -13.40
CA TYR A 125 -10.57 3.77 -12.66
C TYR A 125 -10.94 2.40 -13.23
N ILE A 126 -10.79 1.34 -12.42
CA ILE A 126 -11.20 -0.03 -12.74
C ILE A 126 -12.54 -0.29 -12.05
N HIS A 127 -13.65 -0.15 -12.79
CA HIS A 127 -15.00 -0.30 -12.27
C HIS A 127 -15.59 -1.62 -12.77
N GLY A 128 -15.57 -2.68 -11.96
CA GLY A 128 -16.10 -4.00 -12.35
C GLY A 128 -15.23 -4.79 -13.33
N SER A 129 -14.27 -4.15 -13.98
CA SER A 129 -13.42 -4.71 -15.04
C SER A 129 -12.48 -5.81 -14.50
N ALA A 130 -12.95 -7.06 -14.60
CA ALA A 130 -12.25 -8.23 -14.04
C ALA A 130 -10.92 -8.52 -14.75
N GLU A 131 -9.93 -8.99 -13.99
CA GLU A 131 -8.62 -9.44 -14.50
C GLU A 131 -7.82 -8.37 -15.28
N SER A 132 -8.21 -7.10 -15.17
CA SER A 132 -7.50 -6.00 -15.82
C SER A 132 -6.17 -5.68 -15.12
N MET A 133 -5.21 -5.26 -15.94
CA MET A 133 -3.83 -4.99 -15.52
C MET A 133 -3.47 -3.54 -15.79
N VAL A 134 -3.07 -2.83 -14.74
CA VAL A 134 -2.46 -1.50 -14.82
C VAL A 134 -0.99 -1.66 -14.45
N ARG A 135 -0.08 -1.62 -15.44
CA ARG A 135 1.34 -1.87 -15.18
C ARG A 135 2.31 -0.87 -15.77
N GLU A 136 3.41 -0.62 -15.07
CA GLU A 136 4.54 0.14 -15.63
C GLU A 136 4.17 1.56 -16.10
N ASN A 137 3.12 2.15 -15.51
CA ASN A 137 2.68 3.51 -15.80
C ASN A 137 3.31 4.49 -14.82
N LYS A 138 3.46 5.74 -15.27
CA LYS A 138 3.70 6.90 -14.41
C LYS A 138 2.40 7.65 -14.22
N ILE A 139 1.88 7.69 -13.00
CA ILE A 139 0.60 8.33 -12.66
C ILE A 139 0.87 9.48 -11.71
N VAL A 140 0.58 10.72 -12.14
CA VAL A 140 0.84 11.93 -11.35
C VAL A 140 -0.42 12.76 -11.24
N GLY A 141 -0.90 12.92 -10.00
CA GLY A 141 -2.05 13.76 -9.67
C GLY A 141 -1.72 15.26 -9.68
N ASP A 142 -2.74 16.07 -9.39
CA ASP A 142 -2.63 17.53 -9.34
C ASP A 142 -2.36 18.03 -7.91
N SER A 143 -1.12 18.42 -7.65
CA SER A 143 -0.70 18.96 -6.35
C SER A 143 -1.20 20.37 -6.06
N THR A 144 -1.85 21.05 -7.02
CA THR A 144 -2.44 22.38 -6.78
C THR A 144 -3.76 22.33 -6.02
N LEU A 145 -4.42 21.17 -6.03
CA LEU A 145 -5.67 20.93 -5.29
C LEU A 145 -5.42 20.58 -3.83
N ARG A 146 -6.42 20.80 -2.98
CA ARG A 146 -6.40 20.23 -1.63
C ARG A 146 -6.47 18.71 -1.73
N VAL A 147 -5.81 18.00 -0.82
CA VAL A 147 -5.73 16.54 -0.88
C VAL A 147 -7.11 15.85 -0.91
N ASN A 148 -8.12 16.40 -0.23
CA ASN A 148 -9.49 15.90 -0.27
C ASN A 148 -10.20 16.04 -1.63
N GLU A 149 -9.77 17.00 -2.45
CA GLU A 149 -10.29 17.28 -3.79
C GLU A 149 -9.56 16.47 -4.87
N ARG A 150 -8.36 15.95 -4.56
CA ARG A 150 -7.58 15.09 -5.47
C ARG A 150 -8.27 13.73 -5.61
N GLY A 151 -8.23 13.16 -6.81
CA GLY A 151 -8.57 11.76 -7.00
C GLY A 151 -7.38 10.84 -6.72
N ASN A 152 -7.63 9.54 -6.78
CA ASN A 152 -6.61 8.53 -6.51
C ASN A 152 -5.79 8.24 -7.79
N GLY A 153 -4.58 7.70 -7.63
CA GLY A 153 -3.79 7.24 -8.77
C GLY A 153 -4.52 6.13 -9.53
N VAL A 154 -4.85 5.05 -8.81
CA VAL A 154 -5.71 3.96 -9.30
C VAL A 154 -6.86 3.74 -8.34
N THR A 155 -8.09 3.69 -8.86
CA THR A 155 -9.27 3.26 -8.12
C THR A 155 -9.72 1.90 -8.63
N VAL A 156 -9.92 0.95 -7.72
CA VAL A 156 -10.40 -0.40 -8.01
C VAL A 156 -11.72 -0.60 -7.26
N TRP A 157 -12.80 -0.83 -8.00
CA TRP A 157 -14.13 -1.04 -7.44
C TRP A 157 -14.72 -2.31 -8.03
N ASN A 158 -14.99 -3.31 -7.20
CA ASN A 158 -15.60 -4.59 -7.61
C ASN A 158 -14.94 -5.26 -8.83
N ALA A 159 -13.61 -5.20 -8.93
CA ALA A 159 -12.86 -5.73 -10.07
C ALA A 159 -12.05 -6.97 -9.64
N PRO A 160 -12.65 -8.16 -9.61
CA PRO A 160 -11.97 -9.37 -9.16
C PRO A 160 -10.80 -9.71 -10.08
N GLY A 161 -9.67 -10.13 -9.51
CA GLY A 161 -8.48 -10.45 -10.30
C GLY A 161 -7.70 -9.24 -10.82
N ALA A 162 -8.11 -8.01 -10.50
CA ALA A 162 -7.40 -6.81 -10.97
C ALA A 162 -5.97 -6.73 -10.41
N GLN A 163 -5.05 -6.25 -11.24
CA GLN A 163 -3.63 -6.18 -10.94
C GLN A 163 -3.11 -4.77 -11.18
N VAL A 164 -2.39 -4.23 -10.20
CA VAL A 164 -1.73 -2.91 -10.28
C VAL A 164 -0.26 -3.13 -9.97
N VAL A 165 0.57 -3.14 -11.01
CA VAL A 165 1.93 -3.71 -10.93
C VAL A 165 3.01 -2.77 -11.47
N SER A 166 4.07 -2.54 -10.68
CA SER A 166 5.25 -1.77 -11.14
C SER A 166 4.95 -0.35 -11.63
N ASN A 167 3.94 0.32 -11.06
CA ASN A 167 3.63 1.71 -11.38
C ASN A 167 4.39 2.68 -10.46
N ASP A 168 4.67 3.88 -10.96
CA ASP A 168 5.15 5.02 -10.18
C ASP A 168 3.98 6.01 -9.99
N ILE A 169 3.47 6.12 -8.76
CA ILE A 169 2.24 6.84 -8.44
C ILE A 169 2.52 7.93 -7.41
N SER A 170 2.21 9.19 -7.75
CA SER A 170 2.47 10.32 -6.86
C SER A 170 1.46 11.45 -6.98
N LYS A 171 1.44 12.35 -5.98
CA LYS A 171 0.71 13.63 -5.99
C LYS A 171 -0.81 13.55 -6.16
N GLY A 172 -1.40 12.37 -6.04
CA GLY A 172 -2.85 12.18 -5.92
C GLY A 172 -3.31 12.30 -4.46
N ARG A 173 -4.54 11.84 -4.19
CA ARG A 173 -5.00 11.61 -2.81
C ARG A 173 -4.43 10.31 -2.25
N ASP A 174 -4.89 9.18 -2.77
CA ASP A 174 -4.36 7.85 -2.45
C ASP A 174 -3.69 7.24 -3.69
N GLY A 175 -2.68 6.40 -3.50
CA GLY A 175 -1.97 5.73 -4.59
C GLY A 175 -2.88 4.72 -5.27
N ILE A 176 -3.24 3.67 -4.54
CA ILE A 176 -4.26 2.69 -4.92
C ILE A 176 -5.38 2.71 -3.89
N PHE A 177 -6.61 3.00 -4.32
CA PHE A 177 -7.81 2.85 -3.50
C PHE A 177 -8.63 1.67 -4.02
N SER A 178 -8.82 0.65 -3.19
CA SER A 178 -9.55 -0.58 -3.51
C SER A 178 -10.77 -0.71 -2.62
N ASN A 179 -11.95 -0.87 -3.21
CA ASN A 179 -13.20 -1.00 -2.48
C ASN A 179 -14.05 -2.16 -2.99
N THR A 180 -14.51 -3.01 -2.08
CA THR A 180 -15.39 -4.16 -2.36
C THR A 180 -14.84 -5.01 -3.49
N SER A 181 -13.69 -5.65 -3.31
CA SER A 181 -13.02 -6.44 -4.37
C SER A 181 -12.39 -7.72 -3.81
N LYS A 182 -11.83 -8.58 -4.68
CA LYS A 182 -11.17 -9.83 -4.26
C LYS A 182 -10.15 -10.35 -5.27
N ASN A 183 -9.21 -11.18 -4.79
CA ASN A 183 -8.18 -11.79 -5.62
C ASN A 183 -7.34 -10.74 -6.38
N ASN A 184 -7.10 -9.58 -5.76
CA ASN A 184 -6.34 -8.49 -6.38
C ASN A 184 -4.85 -8.58 -6.01
N THR A 185 -3.98 -8.10 -6.90
CA THR A 185 -2.53 -8.07 -6.67
C THR A 185 -1.97 -6.67 -6.90
N TYR A 186 -1.48 -6.04 -5.84
CA TYR A 186 -0.81 -4.74 -5.90
C TYR A 186 0.65 -4.92 -5.57
N LYS A 187 1.49 -4.91 -6.61
CA LYS A 187 2.87 -5.40 -6.52
C LYS A 187 3.91 -4.48 -7.14
N ASN A 188 5.09 -4.36 -6.52
CA ASN A 188 6.25 -3.65 -7.06
C ASN A 188 5.99 -2.16 -7.39
N ASN A 189 4.94 -1.55 -6.87
CA ASN A 189 4.65 -0.14 -7.12
C ASN A 189 5.51 0.77 -6.23
N ARG A 190 5.81 1.96 -6.74
CA ARG A 190 6.46 3.03 -5.98
C ARG A 190 5.47 4.17 -5.73
N PHE A 191 5.42 4.65 -4.50
CA PHE A 191 4.45 5.64 -4.03
C PHE A 191 5.15 6.79 -3.30
N SER A 192 4.83 8.04 -3.66
CA SER A 192 5.32 9.22 -2.92
C SER A 192 4.35 10.40 -2.98
N ASP A 193 4.40 11.28 -1.97
CA ASP A 193 3.57 12.49 -1.86
C ASP A 193 2.05 12.21 -1.90
N LEU A 194 1.63 11.13 -1.24
CA LEU A 194 0.24 10.69 -1.13
C LEU A 194 -0.21 10.71 0.33
N ARG A 195 -1.53 10.74 0.51
CA ARG A 195 -2.14 10.44 1.81
C ARG A 195 -1.86 8.97 2.16
N PHE A 196 -2.38 8.03 1.37
CA PHE A 196 -2.14 6.59 1.56
C PHE A 196 -1.48 5.99 0.32
N ALA A 197 -0.45 5.15 0.47
CA ALA A 197 0.13 4.43 -0.66
C ALA A 197 -0.85 3.38 -1.19
N VAL A 198 -1.38 2.55 -0.29
CA VAL A 198 -2.44 1.57 -0.58
C VAL A 198 -3.55 1.73 0.46
N HIS A 199 -4.80 1.78 0.00
CA HIS A 199 -5.99 1.95 0.83
C HIS A 199 -7.02 0.87 0.46
N TYR A 200 -7.21 -0.12 1.33
CA TYR A 200 -8.23 -1.17 1.18
C TYR A 200 -9.47 -0.84 1.99
N MET A 201 -10.62 -1.07 1.36
CA MET A 201 -11.93 -1.17 2.00
C MET A 201 -12.58 -2.45 1.48
N TYR A 202 -12.87 -3.42 2.34
CA TYR A 202 -13.59 -4.65 1.95
C TYR A 202 -12.95 -5.39 0.75
N THR A 203 -11.62 -5.52 0.74
CA THR A 203 -10.87 -6.16 -0.36
C THR A 203 -10.24 -7.45 0.15
N ASN A 204 -10.86 -8.59 -0.12
CA ASN A 204 -10.50 -9.88 0.49
C ASN A 204 -9.59 -10.72 -0.40
N ASP A 205 -8.93 -11.75 0.17
CA ASP A 205 -8.19 -12.76 -0.61
C ASP A 205 -7.14 -12.13 -1.57
N SER A 206 -6.52 -11.04 -1.14
CA SER A 206 -5.73 -10.16 -2.01
C SER A 206 -4.31 -9.96 -1.48
N GLU A 207 -3.42 -9.53 -2.38
CA GLU A 207 -1.99 -9.39 -2.13
C GLU A 207 -1.54 -7.94 -2.28
N VAL A 208 -0.77 -7.48 -1.29
CA VAL A 208 0.03 -6.24 -1.34
C VAL A 208 1.48 -6.64 -1.12
N SER A 209 2.30 -6.58 -2.18
CA SER A 209 3.67 -7.10 -2.09
C SER A 209 4.75 -6.30 -2.79
N ASP A 210 5.96 -6.34 -2.23
CA ASP A 210 7.17 -5.77 -2.82
C ASP A 210 7.09 -4.26 -3.18
N ASN A 211 6.11 -3.53 -2.64
CA ASN A 211 5.91 -2.11 -2.93
C ASN A 211 6.86 -1.24 -2.11
N ILE A 212 7.11 -0.01 -2.57
CA ILE A 212 7.92 0.99 -1.88
C ILE A 212 7.07 2.26 -1.66
N SER A 213 6.88 2.66 -0.41
CA SER A 213 6.20 3.87 0.02
C SER A 213 7.19 4.85 0.66
N VAL A 214 7.31 6.06 0.13
CA VAL A 214 8.27 7.06 0.61
C VAL A 214 7.59 8.39 0.89
N GLY A 215 7.68 8.89 2.13
CA GLY A 215 7.19 10.24 2.48
C GLY A 215 5.67 10.45 2.39
N ASN A 216 4.89 9.37 2.42
CA ASN A 216 3.42 9.42 2.45
C ASN A 216 2.90 9.65 3.87
N ASN A 217 1.64 10.07 4.05
CA ASN A 217 1.08 10.15 5.41
C ASN A 217 1.00 8.78 6.07
N MET A 218 0.47 7.80 5.34
CA MET A 218 0.48 6.40 5.77
C MET A 218 0.91 5.51 4.61
N GLY A 219 1.63 4.44 4.92
CA GLY A 219 2.06 3.46 3.92
C GLY A 219 0.88 2.61 3.45
N TYR A 220 0.62 1.53 4.18
CA TYR A 220 -0.35 0.51 3.79
C TYR A 220 -1.54 0.51 4.74
N VAL A 221 -2.68 1.03 4.28
CA VAL A 221 -3.91 1.20 5.05
C VAL A 221 -4.89 0.11 4.68
N LEU A 222 -4.99 -0.92 5.52
CA LEU A 222 -5.76 -2.13 5.24
C LEU A 222 -6.99 -2.18 6.15
N MET A 223 -8.18 -2.11 5.57
CA MET A 223 -9.42 -2.00 6.34
C MET A 223 -10.48 -3.03 5.93
N PHE A 224 -11.17 -3.58 6.92
CA PHE A 224 -12.35 -4.43 6.79
C PHE A 224 -12.18 -5.60 5.81
N SER A 225 -11.03 -6.28 5.88
CA SER A 225 -10.61 -7.24 4.87
C SER A 225 -10.07 -8.52 5.50
N ASP A 226 -10.31 -9.66 4.85
CA ASP A 226 -9.90 -10.98 5.32
C ASP A 226 -8.95 -11.66 4.33
N ARG A 227 -8.06 -12.51 4.88
CA ARG A 227 -7.16 -13.38 4.11
C ARG A 227 -6.23 -12.62 3.17
N LEU A 228 -5.65 -11.53 3.67
CA LEU A 228 -4.65 -10.75 2.96
C LEU A 228 -3.27 -11.41 3.02
N LYS A 229 -2.49 -11.22 1.96
CA LYS A 229 -1.05 -11.48 1.93
C LYS A 229 -0.32 -10.15 1.79
N VAL A 230 0.37 -9.72 2.83
CA VAL A 230 1.07 -8.44 2.90
C VAL A 230 2.54 -8.70 3.16
N HIS A 231 3.37 -8.67 2.12
CA HIS A 231 4.76 -9.10 2.26
C HIS A 231 5.78 -8.37 1.41
N GLY A 232 7.01 -8.28 1.90
CA GLY A 232 8.12 -7.67 1.16
C GLY A 232 7.99 -6.16 0.91
N ASN A 233 7.02 -5.50 1.53
CA ASN A 233 6.78 -4.08 1.33
C ASN A 233 7.76 -3.24 2.18
N ILE A 234 8.12 -2.07 1.66
CA ILE A 234 9.03 -1.12 2.31
C ILE A 234 8.31 0.23 2.46
N ALA A 235 8.13 0.72 3.68
CA ALA A 235 7.68 2.10 3.94
C ALA A 235 8.76 2.88 4.69
N VAL A 236 9.13 4.05 4.17
CA VAL A 236 10.13 4.93 4.78
C VAL A 236 9.56 6.35 4.92
N GLY A 237 9.62 6.89 6.14
CA GLY A 237 9.19 8.27 6.39
C GLY A 237 7.67 8.44 6.34
N SER A 238 6.90 7.44 6.76
CA SER A 238 5.44 7.59 6.88
C SER A 238 5.12 8.54 8.03
N ARG A 239 4.36 9.62 7.78
CA ARG A 239 4.06 10.61 8.83
C ARG A 239 3.40 9.96 10.06
N ASP A 240 2.33 9.19 9.84
CA ASP A 240 1.49 8.65 10.91
C ASP A 240 1.74 7.16 11.13
N GLN A 241 1.49 6.33 10.11
CA GLN A 241 1.49 4.86 10.25
C GLN A 241 2.14 4.19 9.04
N GLY A 242 3.07 3.26 9.26
CA GLY A 242 3.65 2.46 8.19
C GLY A 242 2.66 1.43 7.65
N ILE A 243 2.12 0.60 8.54
CA ILE A 243 1.02 -0.34 8.25
C ILE A 243 -0.13 -0.07 9.23
N MET A 244 -1.35 0.06 8.71
CA MET A 244 -2.58 0.06 9.48
C MET A 244 -3.40 -1.19 9.20
N LEU A 245 -3.79 -1.91 10.25
CA LEU A 245 -4.69 -3.06 10.19
C LEU A 245 -5.96 -2.74 10.97
N ASN A 246 -7.05 -2.40 10.29
CA ASN A 246 -8.31 -2.05 10.93
C ASN A 246 -9.41 -3.03 10.53
N TYR A 247 -9.86 -3.91 11.42
CA TYR A 247 -10.72 -5.06 11.07
C TYR A 247 -10.10 -5.91 9.95
N VAL A 248 -8.80 -6.21 10.06
CA VAL A 248 -8.11 -7.15 9.16
C VAL A 248 -7.99 -8.49 9.86
N ASN A 249 -8.48 -9.57 9.25
CA ASN A 249 -8.43 -10.89 9.90
C ASN A 249 -7.86 -12.00 9.01
N TYR A 250 -7.42 -13.09 9.64
CA TYR A 250 -6.95 -14.30 8.98
C TYR A 250 -5.86 -14.03 7.92
N SER A 251 -5.05 -12.99 8.13
CA SER A 251 -4.11 -12.47 7.16
C SER A 251 -2.66 -12.74 7.56
N GLU A 252 -1.78 -12.73 6.56
CA GLU A 252 -0.34 -12.92 6.72
C GLU A 252 0.38 -11.61 6.40
N ILE A 253 1.05 -11.05 7.41
CA ILE A 253 1.82 -9.81 7.34
C ILE A 253 3.26 -10.17 7.65
N ASN A 254 4.09 -10.34 6.63
CA ASN A 254 5.44 -10.86 6.81
C ASN A 254 6.50 -10.17 5.96
N ASP A 255 7.75 -10.22 6.42
CA ASP A 255 8.90 -9.71 5.66
C ASP A 255 8.78 -8.25 5.21
N ASN A 256 7.96 -7.43 5.87
CA ASN A 256 7.80 -6.00 5.58
C ASN A 256 8.81 -5.18 6.38
N ILE A 257 9.19 -4.03 5.84
CA ILE A 257 10.15 -3.11 6.46
C ILE A 257 9.50 -1.75 6.60
N ILE A 258 9.41 -1.27 7.84
CA ILE A 258 8.93 0.07 8.15
C ILE A 258 10.05 0.80 8.86
N ASN A 259 10.50 1.92 8.30
CA ASN A 259 11.47 2.80 8.93
C ASN A 259 10.93 4.22 9.06
N LYS A 260 11.07 4.81 10.26
CA LYS A 260 10.79 6.22 10.52
C LYS A 260 9.32 6.57 10.28
N ALA A 261 8.45 6.10 11.17
CA ALA A 261 7.04 6.44 11.19
C ALA A 261 6.53 6.75 12.60
N GLY A 262 5.41 7.46 12.72
CA GLY A 262 4.75 7.65 14.03
C GLY A 262 4.43 6.29 14.69
N LYS A 263 3.83 5.38 13.93
CA LYS A 263 3.63 3.98 14.33
C LYS A 263 4.12 3.09 13.21
N CYS A 264 5.05 2.18 13.49
CA CYS A 264 5.49 1.21 12.49
C CYS A 264 4.32 0.32 12.07
N VAL A 265 3.58 -0.21 13.06
CA VAL A 265 2.29 -0.89 12.87
C VAL A 265 1.24 -0.32 13.83
N PHE A 266 0.05 -0.04 13.32
CA PHE A 266 -1.14 0.20 14.11
C PHE A 266 -2.19 -0.86 13.77
N ALA A 267 -2.79 -1.44 14.80
CA ALA A 267 -3.79 -2.48 14.61
C ALA A 267 -4.97 -2.30 15.57
N TYR A 268 -6.15 -2.28 14.98
CA TYR A 268 -7.44 -2.11 15.64
C TYR A 268 -8.38 -3.23 15.23
N ASN A 269 -8.83 -4.01 16.21
CA ASN A 269 -9.70 -5.16 16.02
C ASN A 269 -9.25 -6.13 14.90
N ALA A 270 -7.96 -6.47 14.87
CA ALA A 270 -7.33 -7.27 13.83
C ALA A 270 -6.95 -8.66 14.35
N ASN A 271 -7.76 -9.67 14.01
CA ASN A 271 -7.75 -10.97 14.68
C ASN A 271 -7.23 -12.10 13.78
N TYR A 272 -6.68 -13.15 14.39
CA TYR A 272 -6.23 -14.38 13.74
C TYR A 272 -5.18 -14.14 12.65
N ASN A 273 -4.37 -13.10 12.80
CA ASN A 273 -3.34 -12.75 11.84
C ASN A 273 -1.99 -13.39 12.21
N LYS A 274 -1.09 -13.49 11.23
CA LYS A 274 0.31 -13.84 11.44
C LYS A 274 1.15 -12.63 11.10
N ILE A 275 1.80 -12.02 12.09
CA ILE A 275 2.71 -10.89 11.91
C ILE A 275 4.12 -11.42 12.17
N VAL A 276 4.85 -11.77 11.12
CA VAL A 276 6.06 -12.59 11.22
C VAL A 276 7.23 -11.99 10.43
N ALA A 277 8.45 -12.02 10.97
CA ALA A 277 9.67 -11.63 10.24
C ALA A 277 9.67 -10.20 9.65
N ASN A 278 8.90 -9.28 10.25
CA ASN A 278 8.92 -7.87 9.84
C ASN A 278 10.04 -7.10 10.55
N HIS A 279 10.51 -6.02 9.93
CA HIS A 279 11.52 -5.12 10.46
C HIS A 279 10.90 -3.75 10.74
N PHE A 280 10.86 -3.36 12.02
CA PHE A 280 10.24 -2.13 12.50
C PHE A 280 11.30 -1.25 13.16
N GLU A 281 11.72 -0.19 12.48
CA GLU A 281 12.90 0.61 12.83
C GLU A 281 12.60 2.10 12.99
N ASN A 282 13.19 2.74 14.02
CA ASN A 282 13.17 4.19 14.23
C ASN A 282 11.76 4.82 14.22
N CYS A 283 10.73 4.08 14.66
CA CYS A 283 9.39 4.60 14.82
C CYS A 283 9.16 5.19 16.21
N GLU A 284 8.23 6.14 16.36
CA GLU A 284 7.86 6.61 17.71
C GLU A 284 7.24 5.46 18.52
N ILE A 285 6.43 4.62 17.86
CA ILE A 285 5.94 3.36 18.39
C ILE A 285 6.20 2.22 17.39
N GLY A 286 6.87 1.15 17.83
CA GLY A 286 7.11 -0.04 17.01
C GLY A 286 5.80 -0.74 16.63
N ILE A 287 4.96 -1.05 17.61
CA ILE A 287 3.61 -1.56 17.35
C ILE A 287 2.58 -1.05 18.36
N HIS A 288 1.43 -0.61 17.86
CA HIS A 288 0.31 -0.14 18.67
C HIS A 288 -0.93 -0.98 18.40
N PHE A 289 -1.39 -1.70 19.42
CA PHE A 289 -2.63 -2.46 19.40
C PHE A 289 -3.66 -1.89 20.36
N THR A 290 -4.89 -1.73 19.88
CA THR A 290 -6.06 -1.38 20.67
C THR A 290 -7.28 -2.18 20.21
N ALA A 291 -8.17 -2.51 21.13
CA ALA A 291 -9.22 -3.52 20.94
C ALA A 291 -8.69 -4.95 20.72
N ALA A 292 -9.54 -5.88 20.28
CA ALA A 292 -9.20 -7.31 20.21
C ALA A 292 -8.15 -7.61 19.12
N ILE A 293 -7.18 -8.46 19.46
CA ILE A 293 -6.17 -9.04 18.56
C ILE A 293 -6.12 -10.56 18.76
N GLU A 294 -7.30 -11.15 18.90
CA GLU A 294 -7.47 -12.54 19.30
C GLU A 294 -6.85 -13.48 18.28
N GLY A 295 -6.11 -14.50 18.76
CA GLY A 295 -5.49 -15.50 17.89
C GLY A 295 -4.38 -14.97 16.97
N THR A 296 -3.99 -13.69 17.09
CA THR A 296 -2.89 -13.13 16.31
C THR A 296 -1.54 -13.57 16.89
N THR A 297 -0.65 -14.04 16.02
CA THR A 297 0.71 -14.47 16.37
C THR A 297 1.73 -13.40 15.97
N LEU A 298 2.71 -13.15 16.85
CA LEU A 298 3.82 -12.22 16.62
C LEU A 298 5.15 -12.93 16.92
N SER A 299 5.92 -13.25 15.89
CA SER A 299 7.21 -13.93 16.03
C SER A 299 8.20 -13.48 14.96
N ASP A 300 9.50 -13.64 15.22
CA ASP A 300 10.59 -13.32 14.29
C ASP A 300 10.67 -11.84 13.85
N ASN A 301 9.84 -10.95 14.38
CA ASN A 301 9.92 -9.54 14.05
C ASN A 301 11.13 -8.89 14.74
N ALA A 302 11.73 -7.90 14.08
CA ALA A 302 12.81 -7.10 14.63
C ALA A 302 12.30 -5.70 14.97
N PHE A 303 12.29 -5.38 16.27
CA PHE A 303 11.93 -4.07 16.81
C PHE A 303 13.20 -3.30 17.17
N LEU A 304 13.57 -2.34 16.32
CA LEU A 304 14.89 -1.71 16.29
C LEU A 304 14.79 -0.20 16.55
N SER A 305 15.38 0.27 17.64
CA SER A 305 15.55 1.70 17.92
C SER A 305 14.25 2.53 17.87
N ASN A 306 13.10 1.91 18.15
CA ASN A 306 11.85 2.64 18.31
C ASN A 306 11.84 3.36 19.66
N GLU A 307 11.19 4.52 19.77
CA GLU A 307 11.12 5.22 21.07
C GLU A 307 10.33 4.43 22.11
N SER A 308 9.28 3.75 21.66
CA SER A 308 8.52 2.76 22.44
C SER A 308 8.31 1.53 21.57
N GLN A 309 8.72 0.35 22.03
CA GLN A 309 8.59 -0.85 21.22
C GLN A 309 7.13 -1.29 21.06
N VAL A 310 6.34 -1.26 22.14
CA VAL A 310 4.95 -1.72 22.14
C VAL A 310 4.05 -0.76 22.91
N LYS A 311 2.93 -0.38 22.30
CA LYS A 311 1.77 0.20 22.96
C LYS A 311 0.60 -0.77 22.88
N TYR A 312 0.23 -1.36 24.02
CA TYR A 312 -0.88 -2.30 24.12
C TYR A 312 -1.97 -1.74 25.05
N VAL A 313 -3.21 -1.70 24.56
CA VAL A 313 -4.37 -1.18 25.30
C VAL A 313 -5.44 -2.26 25.40
N SER A 314 -5.31 -3.15 26.39
CA SER A 314 -6.27 -4.21 26.70
C SER A 314 -6.01 -4.79 28.10
N THR A 315 -6.98 -5.53 28.65
CA THR A 315 -6.90 -6.19 29.96
C THR A 315 -6.39 -7.63 29.88
N ARG A 316 -6.22 -8.20 28.68
CA ARG A 316 -5.72 -9.57 28.48
C ARG A 316 -4.20 -9.64 28.61
N PHE A 317 -3.71 -10.79 29.04
CA PHE A 317 -2.29 -11.14 29.00
C PHE A 317 -1.98 -11.86 27.69
N LEU A 318 -0.86 -11.51 27.05
CA LEU A 318 -0.38 -12.14 25.82
C LEU A 318 1.09 -12.52 25.98
N ASP A 319 1.44 -13.75 25.61
CA ASP A 319 2.83 -14.19 25.48
C ASP A 319 3.18 -14.36 24.00
N TRP A 320 4.06 -13.50 23.49
CA TRP A 320 4.55 -13.57 22.11
C TRP A 320 5.73 -14.55 21.94
N GLY A 321 6.22 -15.16 23.02
CA GLY A 321 7.11 -16.32 22.97
C GLY A 321 6.36 -17.65 23.01
N GLU A 322 5.03 -17.64 23.15
CA GLU A 322 4.22 -18.86 23.15
C GLU A 322 4.38 -19.62 21.83
N GLY A 323 4.71 -20.92 21.91
CA GLY A 323 5.17 -21.71 20.76
C GLY A 323 6.69 -21.83 20.64
N GLY A 324 7.44 -21.24 21.59
CA GLY A 324 8.88 -21.46 21.76
C GLY A 324 9.76 -20.48 20.98
N ARG A 325 9.18 -19.43 20.38
CA ARG A 325 9.91 -18.48 19.55
C ARG A 325 9.24 -17.10 19.56
N GLY A 326 9.97 -16.10 20.02
CA GLY A 326 9.52 -14.71 20.12
C GLY A 326 10.09 -13.79 19.05
N ASN A 327 10.37 -12.55 19.45
CA ASN A 327 10.79 -11.45 18.59
C ASN A 327 12.15 -10.92 19.05
N TYR A 328 12.83 -10.17 18.17
CA TYR A 328 14.04 -9.45 18.50
C TYR A 328 13.72 -8.02 18.96
N TRP A 329 14.35 -7.58 20.04
CA TRP A 329 14.14 -6.27 20.65
C TRP A 329 15.49 -5.60 20.89
N SER A 330 15.75 -4.47 20.24
CA SER A 330 17.05 -3.79 20.33
C SER A 330 17.40 -3.26 21.73
N ASP A 331 16.40 -3.10 22.59
CA ASP A 331 16.51 -2.63 23.97
C ASP A 331 16.46 -3.78 25.00
N ASN A 332 16.39 -5.03 24.55
CA ASN A 332 16.48 -6.18 25.45
C ASN A 332 17.92 -6.37 25.94
N SER A 333 18.09 -6.32 27.26
CA SER A 333 19.38 -6.50 27.94
C SER A 333 19.58 -7.90 28.51
N ALA A 334 18.74 -8.87 28.15
CA ALA A 334 18.91 -10.26 28.53
C ALA A 334 20.22 -10.85 28.01
N PHE A 335 20.75 -11.83 28.73
CA PHE A 335 21.90 -12.63 28.31
C PHE A 335 21.40 -13.96 27.72
N ASP A 336 22.27 -14.58 26.93
CA ASP A 336 22.09 -15.93 26.38
C ASP A 336 23.31 -16.73 26.83
N LEU A 337 23.20 -17.33 28.01
CA LEU A 337 24.30 -18.03 28.68
C LEU A 337 24.48 -19.46 28.17
N ASP A 338 23.41 -20.08 27.65
CA ASP A 338 23.45 -21.43 27.10
C ASP A 338 23.73 -21.46 25.58
N GLY A 339 23.69 -20.31 24.91
CA GLY A 339 24.04 -20.14 23.50
C GLY A 339 22.96 -20.64 22.55
N ASP A 340 21.71 -20.75 22.99
CA ASP A 340 20.59 -21.27 22.19
C ASP A 340 20.00 -20.21 21.23
N GLY A 341 20.46 -18.95 21.32
CA GLY A 341 20.02 -17.83 20.49
C GLY A 341 18.81 -17.09 21.03
N PHE A 342 18.31 -17.45 22.21
CA PHE A 342 17.23 -16.80 22.92
C PHE A 342 17.74 -16.15 24.22
N GLY A 343 17.04 -15.11 24.69
CA GLY A 343 17.36 -14.52 25.99
C GLY A 343 16.91 -15.42 27.14
N ASP A 344 17.78 -15.63 28.13
CA ASP A 344 17.51 -16.37 29.37
C ASP A 344 16.44 -15.72 30.27
N SER A 345 16.05 -14.48 29.95
CA SER A 345 15.05 -13.72 30.67
C SER A 345 13.98 -13.19 29.71
N ALA A 346 12.72 -13.35 30.11
CA ALA A 346 11.58 -12.88 29.34
C ALA A 346 11.56 -11.34 29.23
N TYR A 347 11.32 -10.85 28.02
CA TYR A 347 11.20 -9.43 27.73
C TYR A 347 9.76 -8.94 27.98
N ARG A 348 9.61 -7.71 28.49
CA ARG A 348 8.31 -7.14 28.89
C ARG A 348 8.20 -5.70 28.38
N PRO A 349 7.69 -5.48 27.16
CA PRO A 349 7.62 -4.14 26.56
C PRO A 349 6.44 -3.28 27.03
N ASN A 350 5.61 -3.79 27.95
CA ASN A 350 4.39 -3.13 28.37
C ASN A 350 4.09 -3.28 29.88
N GLY A 351 4.96 -2.73 30.73
CA GLY A 351 4.76 -2.70 32.17
C GLY A 351 3.99 -1.47 32.67
N ILE A 352 3.67 -1.43 33.98
CA ILE A 352 3.13 -0.25 34.68
C ILE A 352 3.97 1.00 34.41
N ILE A 353 5.30 0.86 34.38
CA ILE A 353 6.20 1.98 34.12
C ILE A 353 5.94 2.58 32.74
N ASP A 354 5.71 1.75 31.72
CA ASP A 354 5.40 2.22 30.36
C ASP A 354 4.05 2.95 30.33
N GLN A 355 3.05 2.44 31.06
CA GLN A 355 1.75 3.13 31.20
C GLN A 355 1.87 4.51 31.88
N ILE A 356 2.76 4.64 32.87
CA ILE A 356 3.05 5.93 33.53
C ILE A 356 3.72 6.88 32.54
N ILE A 357 4.72 6.41 31.78
CA ILE A 357 5.41 7.22 30.76
C ILE A 357 4.41 7.74 29.73
N TRP A 358 3.47 6.92 29.28
CA TRP A 358 2.45 7.36 28.32
C TRP A 358 1.52 8.44 28.87
N ARG A 359 1.12 8.33 30.15
CA ARG A 359 0.25 9.32 30.79
C ARG A 359 0.99 10.60 31.15
N ALA A 360 2.27 10.50 31.47
CA ALA A 360 3.12 11.61 31.89
C ALA A 360 4.51 11.48 31.27
N PRO A 361 4.72 11.96 30.02
CA PRO A 361 6.00 11.83 29.31
C PRO A 361 7.21 12.40 30.06
N VAL A 362 7.01 13.44 30.87
CA VAL A 362 8.05 14.04 31.74
C VAL A 362 8.65 13.06 32.76
N SER A 363 7.93 11.98 33.08
CA SER A 363 8.43 10.92 33.97
C SER A 363 9.60 10.12 33.41
N ARG A 364 9.91 10.24 32.09
CA ARG A 364 11.13 9.67 31.50
C ARG A 364 12.41 10.09 32.23
N LEU A 365 12.42 11.28 32.83
CA LEU A 365 13.55 11.78 33.64
C LEU A 365 13.83 10.94 34.90
N LEU A 366 12.84 10.16 35.36
CA LEU A 366 12.92 9.37 36.58
C LEU A 366 13.27 7.89 36.31
N MET A 367 13.51 7.49 35.06
CA MET A 367 13.68 6.08 34.68
C MET A 367 14.82 5.36 35.38
N ASN A 368 15.89 6.10 35.71
CA ASN A 368 17.05 5.58 36.44
C ASN A 368 16.94 5.84 37.95
N SER A 369 15.78 6.26 38.45
CA SER A 369 15.59 6.48 39.88
C SER A 369 15.44 5.16 40.65
N PRO A 370 15.86 5.11 41.92
CA PRO A 370 15.65 3.95 42.77
C PRO A 370 14.17 3.53 42.90
N ALA A 371 13.24 4.50 42.85
CA ALA A 371 11.80 4.24 42.93
C ALA A 371 11.31 3.41 41.74
N ILE A 372 11.74 3.74 40.51
CA ILE A 372 11.41 2.95 39.32
C ILE A 372 12.02 1.54 39.39
N SER A 373 13.22 1.41 39.95
CA SER A 373 13.88 0.11 40.13
C SER A 373 13.11 -0.80 41.09
N ILE A 374 12.58 -0.25 42.20
CA ILE A 374 11.73 -0.99 43.15
C ILE A 374 10.43 -1.44 42.48
N VAL A 375 9.79 -0.56 41.70
CA VAL A 375 8.57 -0.92 40.97
C VAL A 375 8.85 -2.03 39.95
N LYS A 376 9.92 -1.93 39.16
CA LYS A 376 10.33 -2.99 38.21
C LYS A 376 10.58 -4.33 38.93
N TRP A 377 11.29 -4.31 40.06
CA TRP A 377 11.51 -5.50 40.88
C TRP A 377 10.18 -6.08 41.38
N ALA A 378 9.30 -5.26 41.95
CA ALA A 378 8.00 -5.72 42.44
C ALA A 378 7.15 -6.33 41.32
N GLN A 379 7.15 -5.74 40.13
CA GLN A 379 6.47 -6.31 38.95
C GLN A 379 7.05 -7.66 38.54
N SER A 380 8.37 -7.86 38.66
CA SER A 380 9.02 -9.14 38.36
C SER A 380 8.62 -10.25 39.33
N GLN A 381 8.41 -9.92 40.61
CA GLN A 381 8.09 -10.88 41.67
C GLN A 381 6.61 -11.20 41.75
N PHE A 382 5.74 -10.25 41.37
CA PHE A 382 4.29 -10.38 41.47
C PHE A 382 3.59 -10.07 40.12
N PRO A 383 3.79 -10.90 39.08
CA PRO A 383 3.15 -10.66 37.78
C PRO A 383 1.63 -10.83 37.81
N ALA A 384 1.08 -11.65 38.72
CA ALA A 384 -0.34 -12.00 38.79
C ALA A 384 -1.28 -10.88 39.31
N ILE A 385 -0.75 -9.78 39.85
CA ILE A 385 -1.53 -8.68 40.44
C ILE A 385 -1.70 -7.47 39.50
N LEU A 386 -1.26 -7.57 38.24
CA LEU A 386 -1.25 -6.47 37.28
C LEU A 386 -2.31 -6.65 36.18
N PRO A 387 -2.99 -5.55 35.76
CA PRO A 387 -4.02 -5.63 34.73
C PRO A 387 -3.39 -5.81 33.34
N GLY A 388 -3.46 -7.04 32.80
CA GLY A 388 -3.05 -7.37 31.44
C GLY A 388 -1.56 -7.09 31.14
N GLY A 389 -1.16 -7.29 29.89
CA GLY A 389 0.19 -6.96 29.44
C GLY A 389 0.69 -7.89 28.34
N VAL A 390 1.83 -7.52 27.78
CA VAL A 390 2.56 -8.31 26.80
C VAL A 390 3.87 -8.77 27.43
N ILE A 391 4.15 -10.07 27.29
CA ILE A 391 5.46 -10.67 27.55
C ILE A 391 5.96 -11.32 26.27
N ASP A 392 7.26 -11.40 26.12
CA ASP A 392 7.92 -12.30 25.20
C ASP A 392 8.79 -13.24 26.03
N SER A 393 8.34 -14.49 26.22
CA SER A 393 9.05 -15.49 27.02
C SER A 393 10.27 -16.10 26.33
N LYS A 394 10.42 -15.90 25.01
CA LYS A 394 11.52 -16.43 24.19
C LYS A 394 12.06 -15.35 23.25
N PRO A 395 12.58 -14.23 23.78
CA PRO A 395 13.06 -13.14 22.96
C PRO A 395 14.31 -13.60 22.18
N LEU A 396 14.41 -13.21 20.92
CA LEU A 396 15.55 -13.52 20.07
C LEU A 396 16.75 -12.63 20.42
N MET A 397 17.95 -13.20 20.38
CA MET A 397 19.20 -12.45 20.62
C MET A 397 19.73 -11.73 19.38
N LYS A 398 19.24 -12.08 18.19
CA LYS A 398 19.61 -11.45 16.93
C LYS A 398 18.39 -11.18 16.07
N ALA A 399 18.39 -10.04 15.39
CA ALA A 399 17.40 -9.75 14.37
C ALA A 399 17.53 -10.76 13.21
N GLY A 400 16.39 -11.21 12.70
CA GLY A 400 16.35 -11.98 11.47
C GLY A 400 16.81 -11.15 10.27
N SER A 401 17.27 -11.83 9.22
CA SER A 401 17.57 -11.21 7.93
C SER A 401 16.91 -12.02 6.83
N ASN A 402 16.18 -11.35 5.96
CA ASN A 402 15.50 -11.94 4.80
C ASN A 402 15.86 -11.19 3.51
N LYS A 403 15.29 -11.63 2.39
CA LYS A 403 15.52 -11.00 1.07
C LYS A 403 15.10 -9.52 1.06
N THR A 404 14.02 -9.16 1.75
CA THR A 404 13.56 -7.78 1.85
C THR A 404 14.55 -6.92 2.62
N THR A 405 15.13 -7.43 3.72
CA THR A 405 16.17 -6.71 4.48
C THR A 405 17.39 -6.43 3.60
N THR A 406 17.87 -7.42 2.85
CA THR A 406 18.98 -7.20 1.91
C THR A 406 18.64 -6.17 0.84
N LYS A 407 17.44 -6.25 0.26
CA LYS A 407 16.94 -5.26 -0.72
C LYS A 407 16.89 -3.86 -0.11
N TYR A 408 16.36 -3.72 1.10
CA TYR A 408 16.22 -2.45 1.79
C TYR A 408 17.56 -1.83 2.15
N GLU A 409 18.50 -2.58 2.74
CA GLU A 409 19.82 -2.06 3.11
C GLU A 409 20.57 -1.51 1.89
N ALA A 410 20.41 -2.13 0.71
CA ALA A 410 21.00 -1.64 -0.53
C ALA A 410 20.44 -0.27 -1.01
N MET A 411 19.25 0.13 -0.55
CA MET A 411 18.57 1.38 -0.94
C MET A 411 18.27 2.32 0.24
N LYS A 412 18.67 1.95 1.46
CA LYS A 412 18.26 2.61 2.71
C LYS A 412 18.58 4.11 2.73
N GLU A 413 19.83 4.47 2.40
CA GLU A 413 20.28 5.87 2.39
C GLU A 413 19.51 6.70 1.37
N GLN A 414 19.27 6.16 0.18
CA GLN A 414 18.50 6.82 -0.86
C GLN A 414 17.05 7.06 -0.40
N LEU A 415 16.36 6.04 0.11
CA LEU A 415 14.98 6.17 0.57
C LEU A 415 14.84 7.16 1.73
N LEU A 416 15.80 7.16 2.66
CA LEU A 416 15.82 8.12 3.78
C LEU A 416 16.06 9.55 3.31
N GLN A 417 16.84 9.75 2.24
CA GLN A 417 17.05 11.05 1.66
C GLN A 417 15.81 11.54 0.88
N GLU A 418 15.19 10.66 0.10
CA GLU A 418 13.92 10.92 -0.59
C GLU A 418 12.80 11.27 0.40
N ALA A 419 12.70 10.55 1.52
CA ALA A 419 11.70 10.83 2.56
C ALA A 419 11.87 12.20 3.25
N LYS A 420 13.03 12.86 3.13
CA LYS A 420 13.19 14.25 3.61
C LYS A 420 12.62 15.27 2.63
N THR A 421 12.60 14.94 1.34
CA THR A 421 12.08 15.82 0.28
C THR A 421 10.60 15.59 0.00
N HIS A 422 10.11 14.38 0.26
CA HIS A 422 8.71 14.00 0.14
C HIS A 422 8.01 14.14 1.49
N GLN A 423 7.07 15.08 1.59
CA GLN A 423 6.17 15.20 2.74
C GLN A 423 4.78 15.56 2.21
N SER A 424 3.83 14.65 2.35
CA SER A 424 2.45 14.94 1.97
C SER A 424 1.86 16.06 2.85
N GLU A 425 1.07 16.94 2.22
CA GLU A 425 0.50 18.16 2.80
C GLU A 425 -0.76 17.90 3.65
N TRP A 426 -1.18 16.65 3.81
CA TRP A 426 -2.37 16.29 4.60
C TRP A 426 -2.16 16.53 6.09
N SER A 427 -3.15 17.11 6.77
CA SER A 427 -3.03 17.64 8.14
C SER A 427 -3.63 16.73 9.23
N ASP A 428 -3.19 16.90 10.49
CA ASP A 428 -3.65 16.09 11.64
C ASP A 428 -5.13 16.29 11.99
N ALA A 429 -5.68 17.47 11.71
CA ALA A 429 -7.09 17.80 11.97
C ALA A 429 -8.05 16.93 11.12
N GLU A 430 -7.56 16.39 10.01
CA GLU A 430 -8.35 15.59 9.07
C GLU A 430 -8.23 14.07 9.32
N ASN A 431 -7.43 13.64 10.32
CA ASN A 431 -7.26 12.22 10.67
C ASN A 431 -8.47 11.59 11.38
N GLY A 432 -9.46 12.36 11.85
CA GLY A 432 -10.69 11.84 12.45
C GLY A 432 -10.44 10.67 13.43
N SER A 433 -11.20 9.58 13.31
CA SER A 433 -11.10 8.37 14.13
C SER A 433 -9.96 7.41 13.75
N LEU A 434 -8.96 7.83 12.97
CA LEU A 434 -7.86 6.98 12.47
C LEU A 434 -6.60 7.00 13.37
N ASN A 435 -6.59 7.80 14.45
CA ASN A 435 -5.44 7.99 15.34
C ASN A 435 -5.44 7.14 16.62
#